data_AF-A0A1H7Y336-F1
#
_entry.id   AF-A0A1H7Y336-F1
#
_cell.length_a   1.000
_cell.length_b   1.000
_cell.length_c   1.000
_cell.angle_alpha   90.00
_cell.angle_beta   90.00
_cell.angle_gamma   90.00
#
_symmetry.space_group_name_H-M   'P 1'
#
loop_
_entity.id
_entity.type
_entity.pdbx_description
1 polymer ?
#
loop_
_entity_poly.entity_id
_entity_poly.type
_entity_poly.pdbx_seq_one_letter_code
_entity_poly.pdbx_strand_id
1 'polypeptide(L)'
;MMKKLSSLLLILITHLLYAQNDTEAAKALLLRIAPTYKDKIVFKQEADPRKDFYQLEYKKDHLIITANSANSMAVGLNFFLTAYCKISVSWYADNRIEVPATFPKLSETVKMNPG
;
A
#
# COMPACT_ATOMS: atom_id res chain seq x y z
N MET A 1 35.16 -26.81 -7.80
CA MET A 1 34.02 -26.41 -8.64
C MET A 1 32.66 -26.63 -7.97
N MET A 2 32.44 -27.76 -7.27
CA MET A 2 31.14 -28.09 -6.62
C MET A 2 30.72 -27.17 -5.46
N LYS A 3 31.66 -26.61 -4.68
CA LYS A 3 31.35 -25.69 -3.56
C LYS A 3 30.72 -24.37 -4.04
N LYS A 4 31.16 -23.85 -5.20
CA LYS A 4 30.63 -22.63 -5.81
C LYS A 4 29.21 -22.86 -6.36
N LEU A 5 28.93 -24.05 -6.90
CA LEU A 5 27.61 -24.44 -7.39
C LEU A 5 26.60 -24.62 -6.24
N SER A 6 27.05 -25.19 -5.12
CA SER A 6 26.25 -25.30 -3.90
C SER A 6 25.92 -23.94 -3.27
N SER A 7 26.87 -23.00 -3.21
CA SER A 7 26.60 -21.63 -2.76
C SER A 7 25.64 -20.88 -3.68
N LEU A 8 25.73 -21.06 -5.00
CA LEU A 8 24.83 -20.41 -5.96
C LEU A 8 23.38 -20.91 -5.81
N LEU A 9 23.21 -22.22 -5.56
CA LEU A 9 21.91 -22.83 -5.31
C LEU A 9 21.29 -22.33 -4.01
N LEU A 10 22.10 -22.15 -2.95
CA LEU A 10 21.64 -21.62 -1.67
C LEU A 10 21.12 -20.17 -1.79
N ILE A 11 21.82 -19.32 -2.57
CA ILE A 11 21.39 -17.94 -2.84
C ILE A 11 20.07 -17.92 -3.63
N LEU A 12 19.90 -18.78 -4.63
CA LEU A 12 18.67 -18.87 -5.41
C LEU A 12 17.46 -19.29 -4.55
N ILE A 13 17.66 -20.23 -3.63
CA ILE A 13 16.62 -20.68 -2.69
C ILE A 13 16.22 -19.56 -1.74
N THR A 14 17.15 -18.74 -1.27
CA THR A 14 16.82 -17.60 -0.39
C THR A 14 15.97 -16.53 -1.09
N HIS A 15 16.11 -16.35 -2.41
CA HIS A 15 15.26 -15.44 -3.17
C HIS A 15 13.84 -15.97 -3.38
N LEU A 16 13.69 -17.29 -3.56
CA LEU A 16 12.36 -17.93 -3.70
C LEU A 16 11.54 -17.90 -2.41
N LEU A 17 12.20 -17.77 -1.25
CA LEU A 17 11.57 -17.73 0.07
C LEU A 17 11.28 -16.31 0.56
N TYR A 18 11.58 -15.27 -0.23
CA TYR A 18 11.28 -13.89 0.15
C TYR A 18 9.79 -13.62 -0.01
N ALA A 19 9.01 -13.93 1.02
CA ALA A 19 7.61 -13.51 1.08
C ALA A 19 7.56 -11.98 1.20
N GLN A 20 7.11 -11.31 0.14
CA GLN A 20 6.90 -9.88 0.19
C GLN A 20 5.79 -9.58 1.21
N ASN A 21 6.11 -8.80 2.24
CA ASN A 21 5.11 -8.33 3.17
C ASN A 21 4.28 -7.23 2.48
N ASP A 22 3.02 -7.53 2.17
CA ASP A 22 2.13 -6.63 1.43
C ASP A 22 1.94 -5.28 2.13
N THR A 23 1.88 -5.29 3.47
CA THR A 23 1.77 -4.04 4.25
C THR A 23 3.01 -3.18 4.13
N GLU A 24 4.20 -3.77 4.11
CA GLU A 24 5.45 -3.04 3.94
C GLU A 24 5.61 -2.53 2.50
N ALA A 25 5.16 -3.30 1.49
CA ALA A 25 5.12 -2.84 0.11
C ALA A 25 4.18 -1.63 -0.07
N ALA A 26 2.98 -1.69 0.52
CA ALA A 26 2.03 -0.57 0.52
C ALA A 26 2.56 0.65 1.28
N LYS A 27 3.24 0.44 2.41
CA LYS A 27 3.91 1.50 3.17
C LYS A 27 5.04 2.15 2.38
N ALA A 28 5.86 1.37 1.68
CA ALA A 28 6.90 1.90 0.80
C ALA A 28 6.31 2.77 -0.32
N LEU A 29 5.17 2.35 -0.89
CA LEU A 29 4.43 3.17 -1.85
C LEU A 29 3.94 4.49 -1.24
N LEU A 30 3.32 4.44 -0.04
CA LEU A 30 2.89 5.64 0.68
C LEU A 30 4.03 6.64 0.88
N LEU A 31 5.19 6.15 1.33
CA LEU A 31 6.37 7.00 1.57
C LEU A 31 6.89 7.67 0.29
N ARG A 32 6.74 7.01 -0.87
CA ARG A 32 7.11 7.59 -2.16
C ARG A 32 6.12 8.65 -2.63
N ILE A 33 4.82 8.44 -2.39
CA ILE A 33 3.73 9.24 -2.96
C ILE A 33 3.32 10.41 -2.04
N ALA A 34 3.18 10.15 -0.75
CA ALA A 34 2.65 11.08 0.25
C ALA A 34 3.37 10.90 1.59
N PRO A 35 4.68 11.19 1.67
CA PRO A 35 5.50 10.94 2.87
C PRO A 35 5.00 11.65 4.13
N THR A 36 4.32 12.79 3.99
CA THR A 36 3.71 13.55 5.09
C THR A 36 2.59 12.80 5.80
N TYR A 37 1.98 11.79 5.16
CA TYR A 37 0.92 10.98 5.74
C TYR A 37 1.41 9.67 6.39
N LYS A 38 2.72 9.46 6.48
CA LYS A 38 3.32 8.21 7.00
C LYS A 38 2.81 7.82 8.40
N ASP A 39 2.56 8.81 9.26
CA ASP A 39 2.11 8.60 10.65
C ASP A 39 0.58 8.67 10.76
N LYS A 40 -0.12 8.93 9.66
CA LYS A 40 -1.57 9.11 9.60
C LYS A 40 -2.29 7.96 8.90
N ILE A 41 -1.60 7.22 8.03
CA ILE A 41 -2.17 6.07 7.30
C ILE A 41 -1.53 4.78 7.82
N VAL A 42 -2.38 3.81 8.16
CA VAL A 42 -1.96 2.48 8.62
C VAL A 42 -2.55 1.43 7.69
N PHE A 43 -1.70 0.53 7.20
CA PHE A 43 -2.12 -0.60 6.38
C PHE A 43 -2.37 -1.83 7.24
N LYS A 44 -3.48 -2.53 7.01
CA LYS A 44 -3.82 -3.80 7.64
C LYS A 44 -4.08 -4.84 6.57
N GLN A 45 -3.36 -5.95 6.60
CA GLN A 45 -3.69 -7.09 5.75
C GLN A 45 -4.81 -7.91 6.39
N GLU A 46 -5.80 -8.29 5.58
CA GLU A 46 -6.87 -9.19 5.99
C GLU A 46 -7.17 -10.13 4.82
N ALA A 47 -6.96 -11.42 5.04
CA ALA A 47 -7.14 -12.42 4.01
C ALA A 47 -8.63 -12.57 3.66
N ASP A 48 -8.98 -12.37 2.40
CA ASP A 48 -10.21 -12.87 1.81
C ASP A 48 -9.83 -13.75 0.61
N PRO A 49 -10.04 -15.08 0.70
CA PRO A 49 -9.65 -16.00 -0.37
C PRO A 49 -10.58 -15.94 -1.59
N ARG A 50 -11.68 -15.19 -1.53
CA ARG A 50 -12.72 -15.20 -2.58
C ARG A 50 -12.57 -14.08 -3.58
N LYS A 51 -12.06 -12.91 -3.17
CA LYS A 51 -11.95 -11.73 -4.03
C LYS A 51 -11.03 -10.67 -3.45
N ASP A 52 -10.50 -9.83 -4.33
CA ASP A 52 -9.81 -8.62 -3.96
C ASP A 52 -10.77 -7.61 -3.30
N PHE A 53 -10.30 -6.96 -2.23
CA PHE A 53 -11.06 -5.92 -1.55
C PHE A 53 -10.13 -4.91 -0.88
N TYR A 54 -10.66 -3.70 -0.67
CA TYR A 54 -10.10 -2.76 0.29
C TYR A 54 -11.20 -2.08 1.11
N GLN A 55 -10.84 -1.60 2.29
CA GLN A 55 -11.70 -0.85 3.19
C GLN A 55 -10.94 0.33 3.78
N LEU A 56 -11.55 1.51 3.78
CA LEU A 56 -11.07 2.72 4.43
C LEU A 56 -11.93 2.98 5.67
N GLU A 57 -11.27 3.10 6.82
CA GLU A 57 -11.91 3.40 8.09
C GLU A 57 -11.07 4.42 8.87
N TYR A 58 -11.70 5.48 9.38
CA TYR A 58 -11.03 6.36 10.35
C TYR A 58 -11.11 5.77 11.76
N LYS A 59 -9.95 5.60 12.40
CA LYS A 59 -9.87 5.31 13.84
C LYS A 59 -9.08 6.42 14.51
N LYS A 60 -9.78 7.21 15.33
CA LYS A 60 -9.23 8.42 15.96
C LYS A 60 -8.70 9.36 14.86
N ASP A 61 -7.39 9.60 14.82
CA ASP A 61 -6.72 10.49 13.87
C ASP A 61 -5.95 9.74 12.78
N HIS A 62 -6.23 8.45 12.59
CA HIS A 62 -5.59 7.62 11.58
C HIS A 62 -6.61 7.07 10.57
N LEU A 63 -6.20 7.07 9.30
CA LEU A 63 -6.85 6.29 8.26
C LEU A 63 -6.30 4.87 8.28
N ILE A 64 -7.18 3.89 8.45
CA ILE A 64 -6.85 2.47 8.35
C ILE A 64 -7.28 1.99 6.97
N ILE A 65 -6.33 1.51 6.17
CA ILE A 65 -6.58 0.86 4.88
C ILE A 65 -6.42 -0.64 5.09
N THR A 66 -7.54 -1.36 5.14
CA THR A 66 -7.57 -2.83 5.25
C THR A 66 -7.74 -3.45 3.88
N ALA A 67 -6.91 -4.41 3.48
CA ALA A 67 -7.00 -5.05 2.17
C ALA A 67 -6.39 -6.46 2.16
N ASN A 68 -6.68 -7.26 1.13
CA ASN A 68 -6.18 -8.63 1.02
C ASN A 68 -4.79 -8.77 0.38
N SER A 69 -4.33 -7.78 -0.40
CA SER A 69 -3.04 -7.78 -1.08
C SER A 69 -2.41 -6.38 -1.14
N ALA A 70 -1.11 -6.29 -1.45
CA ALA A 70 -0.45 -4.99 -1.67
C ALA A 70 -1.11 -4.18 -2.79
N ASN A 71 -1.58 -4.86 -3.85
CA ASN A 71 -2.28 -4.21 -4.95
C ASN A 71 -3.59 -3.57 -4.46
N SER A 72 -4.41 -4.32 -3.71
CA SER A 72 -5.65 -3.79 -3.15
C SER A 72 -5.40 -2.62 -2.18
N MET A 73 -4.32 -2.67 -1.40
CA MET A 73 -3.89 -1.53 -0.56
C MET A 73 -3.51 -0.31 -1.40
N ALA A 74 -2.79 -0.50 -2.50
CA ALA A 74 -2.42 0.58 -3.41
C ALA A 74 -3.65 1.21 -4.07
N VAL A 75 -4.64 0.41 -4.47
CA VAL A 75 -5.91 0.91 -5.00
C VAL A 75 -6.67 1.70 -3.94
N GLY A 76 -6.74 1.21 -2.71
CA GLY A 76 -7.35 1.94 -1.58
C GLY A 76 -6.65 3.26 -1.26
N LEU A 77 -5.31 3.30 -1.31
CA LEU A 77 -4.53 4.53 -1.16
C LEU A 77 -4.83 5.51 -2.31
N ASN A 78 -4.85 5.04 -3.56
CA ASN A 78 -5.18 5.88 -4.70
C ASN A 78 -6.60 6.46 -4.60
N PHE A 79 -7.57 5.65 -4.19
CA PHE A 79 -8.94 6.11 -3.93
C PHE A 79 -8.96 7.20 -2.86
N PHE A 80 -8.23 7.04 -1.76
CA PHE A 80 -8.14 8.08 -0.74
C PHE A 80 -7.58 9.41 -1.29
N LEU A 81 -6.47 9.33 -2.02
CA LEU A 81 -5.79 10.51 -2.58
C LEU A 81 -6.69 11.24 -3.60
N THR A 82 -7.37 10.49 -4.47
CA THR A 82 -8.26 11.06 -5.50
C THR A 82 -9.55 11.62 -4.90
N ALA A 83 -10.26 10.82 -4.10
CA ALA A 83 -11.57 11.19 -3.59
C ALA A 83 -11.50 12.27 -2.51
N TYR A 84 -10.55 12.17 -1.56
CA TYR A 84 -10.49 13.01 -0.37
C TYR A 84 -9.38 14.06 -0.42
N CYS A 85 -8.24 13.77 -1.06
CA CYS A 85 -7.16 14.76 -1.19
C CYS A 85 -7.25 15.58 -2.48
N LYS A 86 -8.11 15.20 -3.44
CA LYS A 86 -8.23 15.81 -4.78
C LYS A 86 -6.93 15.77 -5.59
N ILE A 87 -6.15 14.71 -5.41
CA ILE A 87 -4.87 14.48 -6.09
C ILE A 87 -5.01 13.37 -7.11
N SER A 88 -4.42 13.56 -8.29
CA SER A 88 -4.23 12.49 -9.26
C SER A 88 -2.76 12.06 -9.27
N VAL A 89 -2.50 10.77 -9.18
CA VAL A 89 -1.16 10.18 -9.30
C VAL A 89 -0.93 9.84 -10.79
N SER A 90 0.02 10.51 -11.44
CA SER A 90 0.37 10.26 -12.84
C SER A 90 1.72 9.56 -12.99
N TRP A 91 1.97 8.97 -14.16
CA TRP A 91 3.24 8.29 -14.47
C TRP A 91 4.41 9.28 -14.70
N TYR A 92 4.12 10.56 -14.91
CA TYR A 92 5.14 11.57 -15.16
C TYR A 92 5.93 11.88 -13.89
N ALA A 93 7.20 11.46 -13.87
CA ALA A 93 8.08 11.53 -12.70
C ALA A 93 8.31 12.97 -12.18
N ASP A 94 8.17 13.98 -13.04
CA ASP A 94 8.37 15.39 -12.67
C ASP A 94 7.16 16.03 -11.97
N ASN A 95 6.03 15.33 -11.91
CA ASN A 95 4.85 15.85 -11.23
C ASN A 95 4.97 15.62 -9.72
N ARG A 96 5.39 16.66 -8.99
CA ARG A 96 5.42 16.62 -7.52
C ARG A 96 4.01 16.43 -6.99
N ILE A 97 3.82 15.40 -6.17
CA ILE A 97 2.55 15.13 -5.52
C ILE A 97 2.48 15.99 -4.26
N GLU A 98 1.62 16.99 -4.30
CA GLU A 98 1.35 17.86 -3.16
C GLU A 98 0.06 17.40 -2.48
N VAL A 99 0.20 16.94 -1.23
CA VAL A 99 -0.97 16.58 -0.42
C VAL A 99 -1.47 17.75 0.42
N PRO A 100 -2.78 17.82 0.73
CA PRO A 100 -3.33 18.82 1.63
C PRO A 100 -2.57 18.89 2.96
N ALA A 101 -2.37 20.12 3.46
CA ALA A 101 -1.74 20.33 4.77
C ALA A 101 -2.58 19.74 5.92
N THR A 102 -3.91 19.77 5.77
CA THR A 102 -4.86 19.19 6.72
C THR A 102 -5.25 17.79 6.28
N PHE A 103 -5.13 16.81 7.18
CA PHE A 103 -5.49 15.42 6.88
C PHE A 103 -7.02 15.28 6.67
N PRO A 104 -7.49 14.85 5.47
CA PRO A 104 -8.92 14.85 5.14
C PRO A 104 -9.73 13.81 5.92
N LYS A 105 -10.78 14.21 6.63
CA LYS A 105 -11.66 13.27 7.34
C LYS A 105 -12.63 12.57 6.38
N LEU A 106 -12.83 11.25 6.53
CA LEU A 106 -13.96 10.56 5.91
C LEU A 106 -15.24 10.83 6.72
N SER A 107 -16.37 10.98 6.03
CA SER A 107 -17.70 11.05 6.65
C SER A 107 -18.25 9.67 7.04
N GLU A 108 -17.76 8.59 6.43
CA GLU A 108 -18.24 7.22 6.61
C GLU A 108 -17.16 6.16 6.30
N THR A 109 -17.39 4.91 6.72
CA THR A 109 -16.53 3.77 6.35
C THR A 109 -16.83 3.32 4.93
N VAL A 110 -15.79 3.15 4.11
CA VAL A 110 -15.93 2.77 2.70
C VAL A 110 -15.33 1.39 2.47
N LYS A 111 -16.08 0.46 1.87
CA LYS A 111 -15.58 -0.87 1.46
C LYS A 111 -15.88 -1.10 -0.02
N MET A 112 -14.85 -1.48 -0.79
CA MET A 112 -14.93 -1.63 -2.24
C MET A 112 -14.13 -2.85 -2.71
N ASN A 113 -14.47 -3.38 -3.88
CA ASN A 113 -13.66 -4.38 -4.57
C ASN A 113 -12.83 -3.63 -5.63
N PRO A 114 -11.50 -3.75 -5.66
CA PRO A 114 -10.74 -3.47 -6.88
C PRO A 114 -11.25 -4.43 -7.96
N GLY A 115 -11.71 -3.88 -9.08
CA GLY A 115 -12.15 -4.70 -10.22
C GLY A 115 -11.02 -5.50 -10.85
#